data_AF-A0A356TF55-F1
#
_entry.id   AF-A0A356TF55-F1
#
_cell.length_a   1.000
_cell.length_b   1.000
_cell.length_c   1.000
_cell.angle_alpha   90.00
_cell.angle_beta   90.00
_cell.angle_gamma   90.00
#
_symmetry.space_group_name_H-M   'P 1'
#
loop_
_entity.id
_entity.type
_entity.pdbx_description
1 polymer ?
#
loop_
_entity_poly.entity_id
_entity_poly.type
_entity_poly.pdbx_seq_one_letter_code
_entity_poly.pdbx_strand_id
1 'polypeptide(L)'
;FGVVKLAAPQGTDLTGDGSLLGTVDYLSPEQVRGEALDARSDLYAFGCLVHTLWTGRPPFEGPVVTRLWHRARANPPRLAERAPHAPAGLCALTDALLARDREQRPSSAREVAERLNRVLAELPARREEGPANVLFPSGLVGRDALLERLTSRCARVRSERSPASVGLVGQAGVGKSTV
;
A
#
# COMPACT_ATOMS: atom_id res chain seq x y z
N PHE A 1 10.40 -11.65 5.34
CA PHE A 1 9.91 -10.74 4.27
C PHE A 1 10.59 -9.40 4.51
N GLY A 2 11.47 -8.84 3.69
CA GLY A 2 12.11 -9.27 2.44
C GLY A 2 13.08 -8.16 2.06
N VAL A 3 14.21 -8.07 2.77
CA VAL A 3 15.20 -7.01 2.52
C VAL A 3 16.07 -7.47 1.35
N VAL A 4 15.78 -6.98 0.15
CA VAL A 4 16.70 -7.11 -0.97
C VAL A 4 17.93 -6.27 -0.64
N LYS A 5 19.00 -6.95 -0.23
CA LYS A 5 20.34 -6.36 -0.16
C LYS A 5 20.83 -6.25 -1.59
N LEU A 6 20.79 -5.04 -2.17
CA LEU A 6 21.50 -4.76 -3.41
C LEU A 6 22.99 -4.87 -3.09
N ALA A 7 23.57 -6.05 -3.32
CA ALA A 7 25.01 -6.18 -3.46
C ALA A 7 25.40 -5.26 -4.63
N ALA A 8 26.34 -4.34 -4.38
CA ALA A 8 26.76 -3.37 -5.38
C ALA A 8 27.11 -4.08 -6.71
N PRO A 9 26.52 -3.68 -7.85
CA PRO A 9 26.90 -4.25 -9.12
C PRO A 9 28.31 -3.77 -9.45
N GLN A 10 29.27 -4.68 -9.35
CA GLN A 10 30.53 -4.56 -10.07
C GLN A 10 30.17 -4.70 -11.56
N GLY A 11 30.14 -3.56 -12.26
CA GLY A 11 29.91 -3.53 -13.71
C GLY A 11 28.43 -3.44 -14.10
N THR A 12 28.06 -2.26 -14.61
CA THR A 12 27.19 -2.04 -15.78
C THR A 12 26.26 -3.19 -16.18
N ASP A 13 25.00 -3.12 -15.74
CA ASP A 13 23.83 -3.09 -16.64
C ASP A 13 22.57 -2.70 -15.86
N LEU A 14 22.30 -1.39 -15.82
CA LEU A 14 21.06 -0.81 -15.27
C LEU A 14 19.85 -0.99 -16.23
N THR A 15 19.99 -1.81 -17.27
CA THR A 15 19.06 -1.90 -18.41
C THR A 15 18.51 -3.31 -18.67
N GLY A 16 18.68 -4.27 -17.76
CA GLY A 16 18.11 -5.62 -17.89
C GLY A 16 17.11 -5.94 -16.78
N ASP A 17 15.91 -6.35 -17.17
CA ASP A 17 14.76 -6.80 -16.36
C ASP A 17 13.98 -5.73 -15.56
N GLY A 18 12.78 -5.44 -16.07
CA GLY A 18 11.79 -4.49 -15.53
C GLY A 18 11.27 -4.76 -14.12
N SER A 19 11.79 -5.76 -13.40
CA SER A 19 11.48 -6.00 -11.97
C SER A 19 12.32 -5.09 -11.04
N LEU A 20 13.53 -4.71 -11.46
CA LEU A 20 14.40 -3.80 -10.71
C LEU A 20 13.89 -2.36 -10.74
N LEU A 21 13.32 -1.93 -11.86
CA LEU A 21 12.84 -0.55 -12.06
C LEU A 21 11.75 -0.11 -11.07
N GLY A 22 10.86 -1.03 -10.66
CA GLY A 22 9.79 -0.74 -9.70
C GLY A 22 10.26 -0.78 -8.24
N THR A 23 11.28 -1.57 -7.92
CA THR A 23 11.79 -1.71 -6.54
C THR A 23 12.58 -0.47 -6.11
N VAL A 24 13.27 0.19 -7.05
CA VAL A 24 14.07 1.40 -6.77
C VAL A 24 13.23 2.54 -6.19
N ASP A 25 11.95 2.63 -6.54
CA ASP A 25 11.06 3.72 -6.10
C ASP A 25 10.70 3.65 -4.61
N TYR A 26 11.00 2.53 -3.95
CA TYR A 26 10.69 2.27 -2.54
C TYR A 26 11.92 2.10 -1.66
N LEU A 27 13.14 2.23 -2.22
CA LEU A 27 14.37 2.15 -1.43
C LEU A 27 14.41 3.23 -0.35
N SER A 28 15.00 2.96 0.80
CA SER A 28 15.25 3.98 1.83
C SER A 28 16.56 4.75 1.56
N PRO A 29 16.75 5.97 2.09
CA PRO A 29 18.00 6.72 1.97
C PRO A 29 19.24 5.94 2.39
N GLU A 30 19.14 5.18 3.48
CA GLU A 30 20.20 4.31 3.99
C GLU A 30 20.52 3.13 3.06
N GLN A 31 19.53 2.55 2.37
CA GLN A 31 19.77 1.54 1.34
C GLN A 31 20.52 2.12 0.14
N VAL A 32 20.17 3.33 -0.28
CA VAL A 32 20.87 4.03 -1.38
C VAL A 32 22.32 4.34 -1.00
N ARG A 33 22.59 4.65 0.28
CA ARG A 33 23.95 4.90 0.78
C ARG A 33 24.73 3.63 1.16
N GLY A 34 24.10 2.46 1.11
CA GLY A 34 24.73 1.19 1.51
C GLY A 34 25.00 1.07 3.02
N GLU A 35 24.24 1.78 3.84
CA GLU A 35 24.34 1.74 5.31
C GLU A 35 23.68 0.48 5.90
N ALA A 36 23.91 0.23 7.19
CA ALA A 36 23.21 -0.82 7.92
C ALA A 36 21.70 -0.56 7.92
N LEU A 37 20.91 -1.61 7.74
CA LEU A 37 19.45 -1.53 7.65
C LEU A 37 18.80 -2.03 8.94
N ASP A 38 17.69 -1.41 9.29
CA ASP A 38 16.82 -1.81 10.38
C ASP A 38 15.35 -1.76 9.93
N ALA A 39 14.41 -2.06 10.84
CA ALA A 39 12.98 -2.10 10.52
C ALA A 39 12.43 -0.77 9.95
N ARG A 40 13.08 0.36 10.20
CA ARG A 40 12.64 1.68 9.73
C ARG A 40 12.91 1.90 8.24
N SER A 41 13.75 1.07 7.61
CA SER A 41 13.88 1.03 6.15
C SER A 41 12.59 0.54 5.50
N ASP A 42 11.95 -0.48 6.08
CA ASP A 42 10.64 -0.97 5.61
C ASP A 42 9.53 0.07 5.87
N LEU A 43 9.60 0.80 6.99
CA LEU A 43 8.66 1.89 7.28
C LEU A 43 8.76 3.03 6.25
N TYR A 44 9.96 3.33 5.78
CA TYR A 44 10.15 4.30 4.71
C TYR A 44 9.54 3.80 3.39
N ALA A 45 9.78 2.54 3.03
CA ALA A 45 9.17 1.92 1.85
C ALA A 45 7.63 1.96 1.92
N PHE A 46 7.08 1.70 3.10
CA PHE A 46 5.64 1.85 3.36
C PHE A 46 5.17 3.30 3.19
N GLY A 47 5.92 4.28 3.68
CA GLY A 47 5.63 5.71 3.44
C GLY A 47 5.60 6.07 1.96
N CYS A 48 6.55 5.56 1.16
CA CYS A 48 6.54 5.70 -0.29
C CYS A 48 5.26 5.14 -0.91
N LEU A 49 4.85 3.94 -0.48
CA LEU A 49 3.65 3.29 -0.97
C LEU A 49 2.38 4.09 -0.62
N VAL A 50 2.25 4.57 0.62
CA VAL A 50 1.13 5.44 1.03
C VAL A 50 1.08 6.70 0.17
N HIS A 51 2.22 7.36 -0.05
CA HIS A 51 2.28 8.52 -0.93
C HIS A 51 1.84 8.19 -2.36
N THR A 52 2.33 7.08 -2.93
CA THR A 52 1.95 6.64 -4.28
C THR A 52 0.46 6.33 -4.39
N LEU A 53 -0.13 5.67 -3.39
CA LEU A 53 -1.56 5.35 -3.41
C LEU A 53 -2.44 6.60 -3.44
N TRP A 54 -2.02 7.68 -2.78
CA TRP A 54 -2.81 8.91 -2.69
C TRP A 54 -2.56 9.89 -3.83
N THR A 55 -1.36 9.88 -4.42
CA THR A 55 -0.97 10.83 -5.47
C THR A 55 -0.93 10.19 -6.86
N GLY A 56 -1.03 8.86 -6.94
CA GLY A 56 -0.80 8.07 -8.14
C GLY A 56 0.66 7.99 -8.58
N ARG A 57 1.60 8.60 -7.84
CA ARG A 57 3.02 8.74 -8.22
C ARG A 57 3.97 8.60 -7.02
N PRO A 58 5.18 8.07 -7.21
CA PRO A 58 6.15 7.98 -6.13
C PRO A 58 6.60 9.38 -5.65
N PRO A 59 7.15 9.51 -4.42
CA PRO A 59 7.61 10.79 -3.88
C PRO A 59 8.69 11.49 -4.73
N PHE A 60 9.55 10.70 -5.39
CA PHE A 60 10.59 11.19 -6.27
C PHE A 60 10.35 10.67 -7.68
N GLU A 61 10.43 11.55 -8.67
CA GLU A 61 10.18 11.28 -10.08
C GLU A 61 11.43 11.64 -10.91
N GLY A 62 11.44 11.26 -12.19
CA GLY A 62 12.56 11.50 -13.12
C GLY A 62 13.43 10.25 -13.36
N PRO A 63 14.58 10.37 -14.03
CA PRO A 63 15.48 9.25 -14.33
C PRO A 63 15.97 8.53 -13.07
N VAL A 64 16.32 7.24 -13.17
CA VAL A 64 16.73 6.40 -12.02
C VAL A 64 17.82 7.06 -11.17
N VAL A 65 18.88 7.57 -11.79
CA VAL A 65 20.00 8.23 -11.11
C VAL A 65 19.53 9.47 -10.33
N THR A 66 18.65 10.27 -10.93
CA THR A 66 18.08 11.47 -10.29
C THR A 66 17.23 11.11 -9.07
N ARG A 67 16.39 10.07 -9.18
CA ARG A 67 15.57 9.60 -8.06
C ARG A 67 16.42 9.10 -6.90
N LEU A 68 17.46 8.32 -7.19
CA LEU A 68 18.42 7.83 -6.19
C LEU A 68 19.15 9.00 -5.51
N TRP A 69 19.61 9.98 -6.29
CA TRP A 69 20.30 11.15 -5.76
C TRP A 69 19.40 11.99 -4.84
N HIS A 70 18.17 12.28 -5.25
CA HIS A 70 17.21 13.01 -4.42
C HIS A 70 16.90 12.26 -3.14
N ARG A 71 16.68 10.96 -3.20
CA ARG A 71 16.40 10.12 -2.03
C ARG A 71 17.54 10.12 -1.02
N ALA A 72 18.79 10.16 -1.49
CA ALA A 72 19.95 10.22 -0.59
C ALA A 72 20.10 11.59 0.10
N ARG A 73 19.60 12.69 -0.49
CA ARG A 73 19.99 14.07 -0.11
C ARG A 73 18.85 15.04 0.18
N ALA A 74 17.77 14.99 -0.58
CA ALA A 74 16.63 15.89 -0.50
C ALA A 74 15.54 15.39 0.46
N ASN A 75 14.72 16.32 0.94
CA ASN A 75 13.48 15.97 1.61
C ASN A 75 12.41 15.62 0.57
N PRO A 76 11.58 14.59 0.81
CA PRO A 76 10.47 14.28 -0.07
C PRO A 76 9.41 15.39 -0.04
N PRO A 77 8.63 15.53 -1.12
CA PRO A 77 7.48 16.43 -1.14
C PRO A 77 6.47 16.02 -0.07
N ARG A 78 5.81 17.01 0.55
CA ARG A 78 4.78 16.75 1.55
C ARG A 78 3.55 16.13 0.90
N LEU A 79 2.95 15.14 1.55
CA LEU A 79 1.75 14.50 0.99
C LEU A 79 0.62 15.52 0.75
N ALA A 80 0.43 16.46 1.69
CA ALA A 80 -0.62 17.48 1.60
C ALA A 80 -0.49 18.40 0.37
N GLU A 81 0.72 18.60 -0.16
CA GLU A 81 0.94 19.42 -1.36
C GLU A 81 0.46 18.72 -2.63
N ARG A 82 0.54 17.38 -2.67
CA ARG A 82 0.20 16.56 -3.84
C ARG A 82 -1.18 15.89 -3.74
N ALA A 83 -1.68 15.69 -2.53
CA ALA A 83 -3.02 15.18 -2.25
C ALA A 83 -3.72 16.06 -1.19
N PRO A 84 -4.21 17.26 -1.56
CA PRO A 84 -4.83 18.20 -0.62
C PRO A 84 -6.09 17.67 0.08
N HIS A 85 -6.71 16.63 -0.48
CA HIS A 85 -7.90 15.96 0.05
C HIS A 85 -7.56 14.82 1.03
N ALA A 86 -6.27 14.52 1.23
CA ALA A 86 -5.84 13.51 2.18
C ALA A 86 -6.07 13.98 3.63
N PRO A 87 -6.46 13.08 4.55
CA PRO A 87 -6.65 13.43 5.95
C PRO A 87 -5.36 13.98 6.57
N ALA A 88 -5.46 15.06 7.35
CA ALA A 88 -4.29 15.74 7.92
C ALA A 88 -3.39 14.79 8.75
N GLY A 89 -3.99 13.90 9.54
CA GLY A 89 -3.24 12.91 10.31
C GLY A 89 -2.51 11.88 9.44
N LEU A 90 -3.04 11.55 8.25
CA LEU A 90 -2.37 10.69 7.27
C LEU A 90 -1.20 11.41 6.61
N CYS A 91 -1.35 12.70 6.27
CA CYS A 91 -0.27 13.53 5.76
C CYS A 91 0.89 13.57 6.77
N ALA A 92 0.60 13.89 8.03
CA ALA A 92 1.61 13.96 9.09
C ALA A 92 2.31 12.62 9.36
N LEU A 93 1.59 11.49 9.22
CA LEU A 93 2.20 10.17 9.30
C LEU A 93 3.09 9.85 8.11
N THR A 94 2.62 10.16 6.89
CA THR A 94 3.37 9.89 5.66
C THR A 94 4.65 10.70 5.60
N ASP A 95 4.59 11.98 5.97
CA ASP A 95 5.76 12.86 6.04
C ASP A 95 6.78 12.36 7.07
N ALA A 96 6.32 11.83 8.22
CA ALA A 96 7.21 11.23 9.23
C ALA A 96 7.85 9.91 8.75
N LEU A 97 7.09 9.05 8.06
CA LEU A 97 7.61 7.81 7.47
C LEU A 97 8.69 8.08 6.41
N LEU A 98 8.51 9.16 5.65
CA LEU A 98 9.41 9.59 4.59
C LEU A 98 10.56 10.48 5.08
N ALA A 99 10.75 10.62 6.40
CA ALA A 99 11.88 11.38 6.94
C ALA A 99 13.23 10.80 6.46
N ARG A 100 14.12 11.67 6.01
CA ARG A 100 15.45 11.27 5.50
C ARG A 100 16.27 10.59 6.58
N ASP A 101 16.25 11.16 7.77
CA ASP A 101 16.87 10.59 8.97
C ASP A 101 15.95 9.53 9.56
N ARG A 102 16.48 8.31 9.73
CA ARG A 102 15.71 7.18 10.26
C ARG A 102 15.25 7.41 11.70
N GLU A 103 15.98 8.18 12.50
CA GLU A 103 15.60 8.45 13.90
C GLU A 103 14.36 9.35 14.02
N GLN A 104 14.03 10.07 12.94
CA GLN A 104 12.84 10.92 12.88
C GLN A 104 11.59 10.14 12.40
N ARG A 105 11.77 8.88 12.00
CA ARG A 105 10.67 7.99 11.61
C ARG A 105 10.06 7.35 12.86
N PRO A 106 8.80 6.86 12.77
CA PRO A 106 8.23 6.01 13.80
C PRO A 106 9.17 4.87 14.17
N SER A 107 9.22 4.55 15.45
CA SER A 107 10.13 3.54 16.01
C SER A 107 9.79 2.11 15.58
N SER A 108 8.53 1.86 15.24
CA SER A 108 8.04 0.52 14.90
C SER A 108 6.78 0.54 14.04
N ALA A 109 6.49 -0.58 13.38
CA ALA A 109 5.24 -0.79 12.65
C ALA A 109 4.00 -0.72 13.57
N ARG A 110 4.16 -1.08 14.86
CA ARG A 110 3.10 -0.97 15.86
C ARG A 110 2.69 0.49 16.07
N GLU A 111 3.66 1.38 16.23
CA GLU A 111 3.42 2.81 16.37
C GLU A 111 2.71 3.38 15.14
N VAL A 112 3.11 2.96 13.94
CA VAL A 112 2.45 3.34 12.68
C VAL A 112 0.99 2.89 12.67
N ALA A 113 0.71 1.64 13.04
CA ALA A 113 -0.65 1.10 13.12
C ALA A 113 -1.52 1.87 14.12
N GLU A 114 -0.99 2.19 15.30
CA GLU A 114 -1.69 2.98 16.33
C GLU A 114 -2.00 4.40 15.83
N ARG A 115 -1.09 5.04 15.10
CA ARG A 115 -1.32 6.34 14.45
C ARG A 115 -2.39 6.24 13.36
N LEU A 116 -2.34 5.22 12.50
CA LEU A 116 -3.35 5.00 11.46
C LEU A 116 -4.75 4.79 12.05
N ASN A 117 -4.87 4.01 13.12
CA ASN A 117 -6.16 3.79 13.79
C ASN A 117 -6.77 5.09 14.34
N ARG A 118 -5.94 6.01 14.87
CA ARG A 118 -6.41 7.34 15.28
C ARG A 118 -6.93 8.16 14.10
N VAL A 119 -6.20 8.17 12.98
CA VAL A 119 -6.67 8.83 11.76
C VAL A 119 -8.01 8.25 11.29
N LEU A 120 -8.16 6.93 11.29
CA LEU A 120 -9.41 6.27 10.90
C LEU A 120 -10.58 6.62 11.82
N ALA A 121 -10.33 6.77 13.13
CA ALA A 121 -11.37 7.15 14.10
C ALA A 121 -11.85 8.60 13.94
N GLU A 122 -11.02 9.48 13.40
CA GLU A 122 -11.36 10.89 13.12
C GLU A 122 -12.10 11.08 11.79
N LEU A 123 -12.02 10.09 10.90
CA LEU A 123 -12.78 10.13 9.65
C LEU A 123 -14.27 9.96 9.96
N PRO A 124 -15.15 10.71 9.27
CA PRO A 124 -16.58 10.48 9.40
C PRO A 124 -16.85 9.02 9.09
N ALA A 125 -17.66 8.38 9.94
CA ALA A 125 -18.04 6.99 9.75
C ALA A 125 -18.43 6.79 8.29
N ARG A 126 -17.68 5.95 7.57
CA ARG A 126 -18.10 5.54 6.24
C ARG A 126 -19.51 5.00 6.43
N ARG A 127 -20.51 5.59 5.77
CA ARG A 127 -21.73 4.83 5.48
C ARG A 127 -21.23 3.54 4.86
N GLU A 128 -21.67 2.40 5.40
CA GLU A 128 -21.42 1.08 4.81
C GLU A 128 -22.15 0.99 3.46
N GLU A 129 -21.78 1.83 2.49
CA GLU A 129 -21.72 1.38 1.12
C GLU A 129 -20.47 0.50 1.10
N GLY A 130 -20.67 -0.80 1.35
CA GLY A 130 -19.63 -1.82 1.22
C GLY A 130 -18.84 -1.59 -0.07
N PRO A 131 -17.56 -2.00 -0.13
CA PRO A 131 -16.67 -1.60 -1.21
C PRO A 131 -17.39 -1.80 -2.55
N ALA A 132 -17.67 -0.70 -3.26
CA ALA A 132 -18.09 -0.75 -4.64
C ALA A 132 -17.11 -1.71 -5.32
N ASN A 133 -17.62 -2.84 -5.80
CA ASN A 133 -16.84 -4.01 -6.23
C ASN A 133 -15.55 -3.58 -6.95
N VAL A 134 -14.44 -3.45 -6.22
CA VAL A 134 -13.18 -2.94 -6.80
C VAL A 134 -12.61 -3.96 -7.78
N LEU A 135 -12.98 -5.22 -7.60
CA LEU A 135 -12.64 -6.33 -8.49
C LEU A 135 -13.64 -6.53 -9.63
N PHE A 136 -14.86 -6.00 -9.51
CA PHE A 136 -15.95 -6.17 -10.48
C PHE A 136 -16.79 -4.88 -10.59
N PRO A 137 -16.30 -3.83 -11.26
CA PRO A 137 -16.94 -2.51 -11.27
C PRO A 137 -18.44 -2.53 -11.66
N SER A 138 -18.83 -3.54 -12.44
CA SER A 138 -20.14 -3.76 -13.02
C SER A 138 -20.96 -4.89 -12.36
N GLY A 139 -20.41 -5.54 -11.31
CA GLY A 139 -21.04 -6.69 -10.66
C GLY A 139 -20.93 -8.00 -11.44
N LEU A 140 -21.61 -9.05 -10.95
CA LEU A 140 -21.67 -10.37 -11.59
C LEU A 140 -23.01 -10.54 -12.30
N VAL A 141 -22.99 -10.50 -13.64
CA VAL A 141 -24.23 -10.59 -14.45
C VAL A 141 -24.87 -11.97 -14.36
N GLY A 142 -26.19 -12.00 -14.18
CA GLY A 142 -26.99 -13.23 -14.22
C GLY A 142 -26.75 -14.16 -13.03
N ARG A 143 -26.27 -13.62 -11.91
CA ARG A 143 -25.94 -14.38 -10.69
C ARG A 143 -26.76 -13.96 -9.48
N ASP A 144 -27.83 -13.20 -9.66
CA ASP A 144 -28.64 -12.65 -8.57
C ASP A 144 -29.10 -13.73 -7.60
N ALA A 145 -29.67 -14.83 -8.10
CA ALA A 145 -30.12 -15.95 -7.28
C ALA A 145 -28.98 -16.64 -6.51
N LEU A 146 -27.75 -16.66 -7.06
CA LEU A 146 -26.58 -17.24 -6.38
C LEU A 146 -26.02 -16.28 -5.32
N LEU A 147 -25.98 -14.99 -5.61
CA LEU A 147 -25.58 -13.93 -4.69
C LEU A 147 -26.53 -13.84 -3.49
N GLU A 148 -27.84 -13.94 -3.73
CA GLU A 148 -28.86 -13.97 -2.69
C GLU A 148 -28.69 -15.18 -1.77
N ARG A 149 -28.44 -16.37 -2.35
CA ARG A 149 -28.18 -17.61 -1.59
C ARG A 149 -26.90 -17.53 -0.76
N LEU A 150 -25.83 -16.98 -1.33
CA LEU A 150 -24.56 -16.78 -0.62
C LEU A 150 -24.75 -15.81 0.55
N THR A 151 -25.34 -14.66 0.29
CA THR A 151 -25.58 -13.61 1.30
C THR A 151 -26.44 -14.13 2.44
N SER A 152 -27.51 -14.86 2.13
CA SER A 152 -28.39 -15.47 3.12
C SER A 152 -27.67 -16.50 4.00
N ARG A 153 -26.78 -17.32 3.42
CA ARG A 153 -25.96 -18.29 4.18
C ARG A 153 -24.94 -17.60 5.07
N CYS A 154 -24.26 -16.58 4.57
CA CYS A 154 -23.32 -15.78 5.35
C CYS A 154 -24.04 -15.08 6.52
N ALA A 155 -25.23 -14.51 6.29
CA ALA A 155 -26.04 -13.88 7.33
C ALA A 155 -26.43 -14.88 8.42
N ARG A 156 -26.86 -16.09 8.04
CA ARG A 156 -27.18 -17.16 8.98
C ARG A 156 -25.97 -17.60 9.82
N VAL A 157 -24.83 -17.84 9.19
CA VAL A 157 -23.58 -18.19 9.88
C VAL A 157 -23.14 -17.09 10.84
N ARG A 158 -23.32 -15.81 10.48
CA ARG A 158 -23.03 -14.69 11.39
C ARG A 158 -23.97 -14.62 12.59
N SER A 159 -25.23 -15.03 12.42
CA SER A 159 -26.23 -15.03 13.49
C SER A 159 -26.06 -16.19 14.47
N GLU A 160 -25.54 -17.33 14.00
CA GLU A 160 -25.28 -18.52 14.80
C GLU A 160 -23.89 -18.39 15.46
N ARG A 161 -23.81 -18.34 16.80
CA ARG A 161 -22.54 -18.20 17.57
C ARG A 161 -21.63 -19.44 17.54
N SER A 162 -21.77 -20.29 16.52
CA SER A 162 -21.00 -21.51 16.33
C SER A 162 -20.16 -21.40 15.06
N PRO A 163 -18.91 -21.89 15.04
CA PRO A 163 -18.08 -21.83 13.84
C PRO A 163 -18.70 -22.67 12.73
N ALA A 164 -18.96 -22.04 11.58
CA ALA A 164 -19.48 -22.69 10.39
C ALA A 164 -18.69 -22.25 9.15
N SER A 165 -18.58 -23.14 8.17
CA SER A 165 -17.91 -22.87 6.90
C SER A 165 -18.91 -22.77 5.75
N VAL A 166 -18.65 -21.83 4.83
CA VAL A 166 -19.42 -21.68 3.59
C VAL A 166 -18.47 -21.94 2.43
N GLY A 167 -18.69 -23.05 1.73
CA GLY A 167 -17.94 -23.39 0.51
C GLY A 167 -18.62 -22.84 -0.74
N LEU A 168 -17.82 -22.24 -1.62
CA LEU A 168 -18.22 -21.86 -2.97
C LEU A 168 -17.59 -22.84 -3.96
N VAL A 169 -18.43 -23.53 -4.73
CA VAL A 169 -17.99 -24.54 -5.70
C VAL A 169 -18.56 -24.19 -7.07
N GLY A 170 -17.71 -24.23 -8.09
CA GLY A 170 -18.08 -23.99 -9.48
C GLY A 170 -16.95 -24.37 -10.42
N GLN A 171 -17.28 -24.59 -11.69
CA GLN A 171 -16.28 -24.74 -12.74
C GLN A 171 -15.43 -23.46 -12.84
N ALA A 172 -14.14 -23.59 -13.12
CA ALA A 172 -13.29 -22.42 -13.35
C ALA A 172 -13.72 -21.69 -14.65
N GLY A 173 -13.68 -20.36 -14.67
CA GLY A 173 -13.89 -19.57 -15.89
C GLY A 173 -15.34 -19.26 -16.30
N VAL A 174 -16.35 -19.69 -15.56
CA VAL A 174 -17.78 -19.36 -15.85
C VAL A 174 -18.24 -17.99 -15.33
N GLY A 175 -17.38 -17.24 -14.65
CA GLY A 175 -17.69 -15.89 -14.17
C GLY A 175 -17.50 -14.84 -15.27
N LYS A 176 -18.54 -14.55 -16.05
CA LYS A 176 -18.52 -13.39 -16.94
C LYS A 176 -18.77 -12.13 -16.12
N SER A 177 -17.74 -11.31 -15.96
CA SER A 177 -17.86 -9.94 -15.48
C SER A 177 -18.32 -9.07 -16.66
N THR A 178 -19.18 -8.07 -16.45
CA THR A 178 -19.55 -7.13 -17.52
C THR A 178 -18.30 -6.35 -17.93
N VAL A 179 -17.99 -6.36 -19.23
CA VAL A 179 -17.01 -5.43 -19.83
C VAL A 179 -17.65 -4.06 -19.94
#